data_AF-D3B5J9-F1
#
_entry.id   AF-D3B5J9-F1
#
_cell.length_a   1.000
_cell.length_b   1.000
_cell.length_c   1.000
_cell.angle_alpha   90.00
_cell.angle_beta   90.00
_cell.angle_gamma   90.00
#
_symmetry.space_group_name_H-M   'P 1'
#
loop_
_entity.id
_entity.type
_entity.pdbx_description
1 polymer ?
#
loop_
_entity_poly.entity_id
_entity_poly.type
_entity_poly.pdbx_seq_one_letter_code
_entity_poly.pdbx_strand_id
1 'polypeptide(L)'
;MIETGSFLDSIVIREYQTKDKHWLSKIYYSIRRSMTQNGFIWVAEDQSNQTVVGGICVSEKLLKINGKERIFFYPFDACVDPKYRACKVLKRLSDRATDVYMQHSEMGPIIYTSTACTNGAMGTFYKDSVMQTMAQQVQHAWHVKNPVTNINYPNDKRIRIWKERNPDIVKAKFSIAFQNYEMVPVDFDDLILNRFWKYSYFAQYKVNDTLYEASISIWDQNKVCKLINLAQPNSKRQQKNDESFSRLSGNFFQLFGCYSTEKDNDYLFTELLKYVHNDCFEMGIEYLFAGFAKTDPAEKYFPLLPGLKSLKFQLMFCIGSEEEKKLLEIKNRPFFQDPRDYGILLLYQDEPIAIGNNPNDTQSLIAKL
;
A
#
# COMPACT_ATOMS: atom_id res chain seq x y z
N MET A 1 36.20 -17.75 -8.35
CA MET A 1 36.14 -18.10 -6.92
C MET A 1 35.16 -17.14 -6.27
N ILE A 2 33.94 -17.61 -6.01
CA ILE A 2 32.92 -16.87 -5.29
C ILE A 2 32.71 -17.68 -4.02
N GLU A 3 33.16 -17.15 -2.89
CA GLU A 3 32.88 -17.74 -1.58
C GLU A 3 31.39 -17.62 -1.30
N THR A 4 30.68 -18.74 -1.39
CA THR A 4 29.31 -18.89 -0.89
C THR A 4 29.36 -19.07 0.62
N GLY A 5 29.48 -17.97 1.36
CA GLY A 5 29.30 -17.97 2.81
C GLY A 5 27.82 -18.06 3.16
N SER A 6 27.31 -19.25 3.49
CA SER A 6 26.00 -19.41 4.10
C SER A 6 26.06 -18.99 5.57
N PHE A 7 25.68 -17.76 5.89
CA PHE A 7 25.46 -17.33 7.27
C PHE A 7 24.03 -17.71 7.70
N LEU A 8 23.90 -18.88 8.33
CA LEU A 8 22.69 -19.27 9.07
C LEU A 8 22.84 -18.82 10.52
N ASP A 9 22.18 -17.72 10.88
CA ASP A 9 22.05 -17.34 12.30
C ASP A 9 20.93 -18.18 12.95
N SER A 10 21.31 -19.29 13.58
CA SER A 10 20.41 -20.09 14.43
C SER A 10 20.39 -19.52 15.85
N ILE A 11 19.21 -19.18 16.40
CA ILE A 11 19.12 -18.72 17.79
C ILE A 11 17.94 -19.35 18.54
N VAL A 12 18.25 -19.85 19.74
CA VAL A 12 17.32 -20.39 20.75
C VAL A 12 16.72 -19.24 21.57
N ILE A 13 15.40 -19.17 21.71
CA ILE A 13 14.74 -18.28 22.68
C ILE A 13 14.12 -19.12 23.80
N ARG A 14 14.47 -18.79 25.06
CA ARG A 14 14.07 -19.50 26.29
C ARG A 14 12.59 -19.32 26.65
N GLU A 15 12.12 -20.27 27.45
CA GLU A 15 10.77 -20.48 27.99
C GLU A 15 10.09 -19.22 28.53
N TYR A 16 8.84 -18.99 28.12
CA TYR A 16 7.90 -18.12 28.82
C TYR A 16 6.92 -18.98 29.63
N GLN A 17 6.93 -18.83 30.95
CA GLN A 17 5.86 -19.36 31.82
C GLN A 17 4.67 -18.40 31.76
N THR A 18 3.57 -18.83 31.14
CA THR A 18 2.25 -18.21 31.37
C THR A 18 1.64 -18.74 32.67
N LYS A 19 0.76 -17.93 33.30
CA LYS A 19 0.10 -18.24 34.59
C LYS A 19 -0.70 -19.54 34.60
N ASP A 20 -1.03 -20.08 33.43
CA ASP A 20 -1.60 -21.41 33.26
C ASP A 20 -0.51 -22.38 32.78
N LYS A 21 -0.33 -23.46 33.55
CA LYS A 21 0.73 -24.48 33.40
C LYS A 21 0.60 -25.33 32.11
N HIS A 22 0.73 -24.70 30.95
CA HIS A 22 0.98 -25.37 29.69
C HIS A 22 2.30 -24.90 29.10
N TRP A 23 3.25 -25.84 29.00
CA TRP A 23 4.51 -25.64 28.31
C TRP A 23 4.21 -25.46 26.82
N LEU A 24 4.33 -24.23 26.30
CA LEU A 24 4.42 -24.04 24.85
C LEU A 24 5.71 -24.73 24.38
N SER A 25 5.58 -25.70 23.47
CA SER A 25 6.71 -26.29 22.77
C SER A 25 7.62 -25.17 22.25
N LYS A 26 8.94 -25.27 22.46
CA LYS A 26 9.90 -24.28 21.95
C LYS A 26 9.72 -24.16 20.44
N ILE A 27 9.27 -23.00 20.00
CA ILE A 27 9.13 -22.66 18.59
C ILE A 27 10.50 -22.15 18.12
N TYR A 28 11.10 -22.84 17.15
CA TYR A 28 12.40 -22.50 16.60
C TYR A 28 12.25 -21.91 15.20
N TYR A 29 12.93 -20.80 14.92
CA TYR A 29 12.96 -20.19 13.59
C TYR A 29 14.36 -19.70 13.22
N SER A 30 14.66 -19.68 11.92
CA SER A 30 15.84 -19.04 11.32
C SER A 30 15.40 -17.84 10.48
N ILE A 31 16.34 -16.94 10.17
CA ILE A 31 16.13 -15.86 9.19
C ILE A 31 17.18 -15.99 8.10
N ARG A 32 16.75 -15.87 6.84
CA ARG A 32 17.64 -15.87 5.68
C ARG A 32 17.19 -14.84 4.64
N ARG A 33 18.09 -14.50 3.72
CA ARG A 33 17.74 -13.74 2.52
C ARG A 33 16.93 -14.61 1.56
N SER A 34 15.93 -14.04 0.90
CA SER A 34 15.23 -14.68 -0.22
C SER A 34 16.16 -14.80 -1.44
N MET A 35 15.93 -15.78 -2.29
CA MET A 35 16.75 -16.02 -3.51
C MET A 35 16.38 -15.10 -4.69
N THR A 36 15.56 -14.08 -4.47
CA THR A 36 15.15 -13.14 -5.53
C THR A 36 16.31 -12.23 -5.93
N GLN A 37 16.52 -12.08 -7.25
CA GLN A 37 17.64 -11.30 -7.80
C GLN A 37 17.54 -9.79 -7.52
N ASN A 38 16.33 -9.26 -7.29
CA ASN A 38 16.08 -7.84 -7.07
C ASN A 38 15.43 -7.61 -5.70
N GLY A 39 15.92 -6.60 -4.97
CA GLY A 39 15.41 -6.18 -3.66
C GLY A 39 16.05 -6.86 -2.45
N PHE A 40 15.84 -6.27 -1.28
CA PHE A 40 16.28 -6.83 -0.01
C PHE A 40 15.08 -7.50 0.68
N ILE A 41 14.96 -8.81 0.50
CA ILE A 41 13.87 -9.60 1.06
C ILE A 41 14.47 -10.60 2.04
N TRP A 42 13.93 -10.63 3.26
CA TRP A 42 14.25 -11.64 4.26
C TRP A 42 13.01 -12.39 4.67
N VAL A 43 13.18 -13.69 4.89
CA VAL A 43 12.13 -14.58 5.34
C VAL A 43 12.56 -15.25 6.64
N ALA A 44 11.59 -15.46 7.53
CA ALA A 44 11.73 -16.28 8.71
C ALA A 44 11.12 -17.66 8.42
N GLU A 45 11.84 -18.73 8.76
CA GLU A 45 11.42 -20.11 8.51
C GLU A 45 11.39 -20.89 9.81
N ASP A 46 10.34 -21.68 10.03
CA ASP A 46 10.29 -22.64 11.12
C ASP A 46 11.35 -23.74 10.89
N GLN A 47 12.20 -23.98 11.88
CA GLN A 47 13.30 -24.94 11.72
C GLN A 47 12.84 -26.40 11.64
N SER A 48 11.68 -26.74 12.22
CA SER A 48 11.17 -28.10 12.27
C SER A 48 10.65 -28.60 10.92
N ASN A 49 10.11 -27.70 10.09
CA ASN A 49 9.46 -28.07 8.83
C ASN A 49 9.81 -27.14 7.65
N GLN A 50 10.68 -26.16 7.86
CA GLN A 50 11.16 -25.19 6.87
C GLN A 50 10.04 -24.34 6.25
N THR A 51 8.89 -24.22 6.91
CA THR A 51 7.80 -23.38 6.44
C THR A 51 8.09 -21.91 6.69
N VAL A 52 7.77 -21.04 5.74
CA VAL A 52 7.92 -19.58 5.91
C VAL A 52 6.86 -19.08 6.88
N VAL A 53 7.30 -18.49 7.99
CA VAL A 53 6.46 -17.99 9.10
C VAL A 53 6.48 -16.47 9.24
N GLY A 54 7.28 -15.79 8.42
CA GLY A 54 7.29 -14.34 8.35
C GLY A 54 8.21 -13.83 7.27
N GLY A 55 8.11 -12.54 6.96
CA GLY A 55 8.97 -11.89 5.98
C GLY A 55 8.92 -10.37 6.08
N ILE A 56 9.93 -9.75 5.49
CA ILE A 56 9.99 -8.31 5.26
C ILE A 56 10.71 -8.05 3.94
N CYS A 57 10.22 -7.07 3.19
CA CYS A 57 10.83 -6.58 1.97
C CYS A 57 11.31 -5.15 2.20
N VAL A 58 12.42 -4.75 1.60
CA VAL A 58 12.85 -3.35 1.53
C VAL A 58 13.03 -2.96 0.07
N SER A 59 12.32 -1.90 -0.32
CA SER A 59 12.50 -1.22 -1.61
C SER A 59 13.41 -0.02 -1.41
N GLU A 60 14.35 0.15 -2.33
CA GLU A 60 15.05 1.41 -2.53
C GLU A 60 14.23 2.28 -3.50
N LYS A 61 14.19 3.59 -3.27
CA LYS A 61 13.57 4.57 -4.17
C LYS A 61 14.38 5.85 -4.20
N LEU A 62 14.52 6.46 -5.38
CA LEU A 62 15.10 7.78 -5.51
C LEU A 62 14.00 8.84 -5.57
N LEU A 63 13.89 9.64 -4.51
CA LEU A 63 12.86 10.68 -4.40
C LEU A 63 13.51 12.05 -4.20
N LYS A 64 12.83 13.07 -4.68
CA LYS A 64 13.08 14.45 -4.33
C LYS A 64 12.29 14.77 -3.05
N ILE A 65 12.98 15.27 -2.03
CA ILE A 65 12.37 15.83 -0.81
C ILE A 65 12.93 17.21 -0.50
N ASN A 66 12.04 18.21 -0.31
CA ASN A 66 12.44 19.61 -0.06
C ASN A 66 13.48 20.11 -1.09
N GLY A 67 13.22 19.86 -2.37
CA GLY A 67 14.11 20.26 -3.45
C GLY A 67 15.35 19.37 -3.66
N LYS A 68 15.65 18.41 -2.78
CA LYS A 68 16.87 17.60 -2.82
C LYS A 68 16.59 16.14 -3.15
N GLU A 69 17.41 15.56 -4.02
CA GLU A 69 17.38 14.12 -4.29
C GLU A 69 17.96 13.34 -3.11
N ARG A 70 17.26 12.27 -2.74
CA ARG A 70 17.59 11.39 -1.62
C ARG A 70 17.16 9.97 -1.93
N ILE A 71 17.93 9.02 -1.42
CA ILE A 71 17.55 7.62 -1.40
C ILE A 71 16.61 7.39 -0.23
N PHE A 72 15.49 6.73 -0.50
CA PHE A 72 14.54 6.29 0.48
C PHE A 72 14.51 4.77 0.56
N PHE A 73 14.62 4.23 1.77
CA PHE A 73 14.41 2.81 2.03
C PHE A 73 13.01 2.61 2.63
N TYR A 74 12.21 1.82 1.93
CA TYR A 74 10.83 1.49 2.30
C TYR A 74 10.75 0.03 2.72
N PRO A 75 10.78 -0.30 4.03
CA PRO A 75 10.33 -1.61 4.52
C PRO A 75 8.82 -1.78 4.34
N PHE A 76 8.42 -2.85 3.66
CA PHE A 76 7.02 -3.20 3.35
C PHE A 76 6.76 -4.70 3.41
N ASP A 77 5.47 -5.07 3.38
CA ASP A 77 4.98 -6.45 3.52
C ASP A 77 5.55 -7.18 4.75
N ALA A 78 5.79 -6.43 5.81
CA ALA A 78 6.25 -6.96 7.09
C ALA A 78 5.15 -7.81 7.74
N CYS A 79 5.33 -9.13 7.70
CA CYS A 79 4.32 -10.08 8.15
C CYS A 79 4.93 -11.19 9.01
N VAL A 80 4.17 -11.63 10.01
CA VAL A 80 4.53 -12.76 10.88
C VAL A 80 3.27 -13.56 11.18
N ASP A 81 3.35 -14.87 11.01
CA ASP A 81 2.31 -15.83 11.37
C ASP A 81 1.90 -15.61 12.84
N PRO A 82 0.58 -15.54 13.14
CA PRO A 82 0.08 -15.30 14.49
C PRO A 82 0.76 -16.13 15.60
N LYS A 83 1.12 -17.39 15.32
CA LYS A 83 1.77 -18.30 16.28
C LYS A 83 3.17 -17.85 16.69
N TYR A 84 3.85 -17.08 15.85
CA TYR A 84 5.25 -16.65 16.04
C TYR A 84 5.37 -15.19 16.47
N ARG A 85 4.26 -14.45 16.60
CA ARG A 85 4.28 -13.01 16.93
C ARG A 85 4.93 -12.72 18.29
N ALA A 86 4.77 -13.61 19.27
CA ALA A 86 5.42 -13.49 20.58
C ALA A 86 6.93 -13.78 20.55
N CYS A 87 7.44 -14.37 19.46
CA CYS A 87 8.84 -14.84 19.35
C CYS A 87 9.81 -13.77 18.81
N LYS A 88 9.41 -12.49 18.80
CA LYS A 88 10.21 -11.34 18.32
C LYS A 88 10.70 -11.48 16.86
N VAL A 89 10.04 -12.29 16.04
CA VAL A 89 10.40 -12.51 14.63
C VAL A 89 10.47 -11.19 13.86
N LEU A 90 9.43 -10.36 13.99
CA LEU A 90 9.36 -9.06 13.30
C LEU A 90 10.53 -8.15 13.68
N LYS A 91 10.89 -8.09 14.97
CA LYS A 91 12.03 -7.29 15.41
C LYS A 91 13.31 -7.68 14.68
N ARG A 92 13.61 -8.98 14.58
CA ARG A 92 14.83 -9.44 13.90
C ARG A 92 14.79 -9.20 12.39
N LEU A 93 13.63 -9.34 11.77
CA LEU A 93 13.42 -8.97 10.37
C LEU A 93 13.67 -7.47 10.17
N SER A 94 13.16 -6.62 11.07
CA SER A 94 13.43 -5.17 11.06
C SER A 94 14.91 -4.87 11.26
N ASP A 95 15.62 -5.57 12.16
CA ASP A 95 17.05 -5.37 12.36
C ASP A 95 17.83 -5.62 11.04
N ARG A 96 17.45 -6.62 10.23
CA ARG A 96 18.02 -6.85 8.89
C ARG A 96 17.71 -5.74 7.89
N ALA A 97 16.50 -5.19 7.93
CA ALA A 97 16.13 -4.04 7.11
C ALA A 97 16.97 -2.81 7.51
N THR A 98 17.25 -2.63 8.81
CA THR A 98 18.15 -1.59 9.32
C THR A 98 19.59 -1.79 8.85
N ASP A 99 20.10 -3.02 8.78
CA ASP A 99 21.45 -3.30 8.27
C ASP A 99 21.66 -2.75 6.85
N VAL A 100 20.65 -2.85 5.98
CA VAL A 100 20.71 -2.29 4.61
C VAL A 100 20.82 -0.78 4.63
N TYR A 101 20.06 -0.11 5.50
CA TYR A 101 20.19 1.33 5.68
C TYR A 101 21.58 1.72 6.18
N MET A 102 22.11 1.01 7.17
CA MET A 102 23.42 1.32 7.75
C MET A 102 24.55 1.18 6.72
N GLN A 103 24.42 0.24 5.79
CA GLN A 103 25.35 0.05 4.67
C GLN A 103 25.39 1.22 3.66
N HIS A 104 24.40 2.11 3.69
CA HIS A 104 24.28 3.27 2.79
C HIS A 104 24.26 4.59 3.56
N SER A 105 24.65 4.58 4.85
CA SER A 105 24.51 5.73 5.75
C SER A 105 25.23 6.99 5.26
N GLU A 106 26.32 6.83 4.51
CA GLU A 106 27.08 7.92 3.87
C GLU A 106 26.28 8.69 2.81
N MET A 107 25.21 8.10 2.27
CA MET A 107 24.33 8.74 1.29
C MET A 107 23.22 9.59 1.96
N GLY A 108 23.15 9.59 3.29
CA GLY A 108 22.07 10.22 4.06
C GLY A 108 20.67 9.74 3.65
N PRO A 109 20.41 8.42 3.57
CA PRO A 109 19.11 7.91 3.14
C PRO A 109 18.03 8.18 4.19
N ILE A 110 16.77 8.14 3.77
CA ILE A 110 15.61 8.23 4.67
C ILE A 110 14.94 6.86 4.72
N ILE A 111 14.82 6.28 5.92
CA ILE A 111 13.92 5.13 6.10
C ILE A 111 12.51 5.69 6.25
N TYR A 112 11.56 5.17 5.50
CA TYR A 112 10.15 5.49 5.74
C TYR A 112 9.28 4.25 5.77
N THR A 113 8.13 4.36 6.42
CA THR A 113 7.15 3.28 6.48
C THR A 113 5.75 3.84 6.62
N SER A 114 4.75 3.01 6.35
CA SER A 114 3.36 3.36 6.54
C SER A 114 2.67 2.29 7.37
N THR A 115 1.84 2.72 8.32
CA THR A 115 1.02 1.80 9.13
C THR A 115 -0.40 2.31 9.23
N ALA A 116 -1.36 1.39 9.24
CA ALA A 116 -2.75 1.71 9.52
C ALA A 116 -2.90 2.31 10.92
N CYS A 117 -3.66 3.39 11.06
CA CYS A 117 -3.89 4.05 12.35
C CYS A 117 -4.61 3.14 13.36
N THR A 118 -5.33 2.12 12.88
CA THR A 118 -6.05 1.14 13.70
C THR A 118 -5.14 0.03 14.24
N ASN A 119 -3.93 -0.13 13.72
CA ASN A 119 -3.00 -1.17 14.15
C ASN A 119 -2.26 -0.77 15.44
N GLY A 120 -2.94 -0.88 16.58
CA GLY A 120 -2.37 -0.55 17.89
C GLY A 120 -1.04 -1.23 18.24
N ALA A 121 -0.79 -2.46 17.76
CA ALA A 121 0.49 -3.13 18.01
C ALA A 121 1.65 -2.43 17.28
N MET A 122 1.45 -2.08 16.01
CA MET A 122 2.41 -1.28 15.26
C MET A 122 2.50 0.15 15.81
N GLY A 123 1.39 0.73 16.24
CA GLY A 123 1.37 2.03 16.91
C GLY A 123 2.26 2.06 18.16
N THR A 124 2.23 1.02 18.99
CA THR A 124 3.17 0.90 20.13
C THR A 124 4.61 0.72 19.66
N PHE A 125 4.85 -0.17 18.68
CA PHE A 125 6.20 -0.38 18.13
C PHE A 125 6.85 0.91 17.64
N TYR A 126 6.10 1.76 16.92
CA TYR A 126 6.63 3.02 16.40
C TYR A 126 6.77 4.10 17.47
N LYS A 127 5.91 4.14 18.49
CA LYS A 127 6.08 5.05 19.64
C LYS A 127 7.39 4.81 20.40
N ASP A 128 7.84 3.57 20.45
CA ASP A 128 9.09 3.17 21.09
C ASP A 128 10.31 3.27 20.15
N SER A 129 10.13 3.84 18.95
CA SER A 129 11.17 3.99 17.92
C SER A 129 11.52 5.45 17.67
N VAL A 130 12.57 5.69 16.88
CA VAL A 130 12.98 7.04 16.43
C VAL A 130 12.15 7.56 15.24
N MET A 131 11.11 6.83 14.82
CA MET A 131 10.28 7.18 13.68
C MET A 131 9.36 8.37 14.00
N GLN A 132 9.36 9.38 13.14
CA GLN A 132 8.53 10.58 13.25
C GLN A 132 7.40 10.55 12.22
N THR A 133 6.19 10.95 12.64
CA THR A 133 5.05 11.05 11.72
C THR A 133 5.19 12.26 10.81
N MET A 134 5.17 12.01 9.50
CA MET A 134 5.38 13.03 8.47
C MET A 134 4.08 13.43 7.77
N ALA A 135 3.27 12.46 7.37
CA ALA A 135 2.01 12.74 6.69
C ALA A 135 0.93 11.75 7.14
N GLN A 136 -0.31 12.22 7.15
CA GLN A 136 -1.45 11.29 7.17
C GLN A 136 -1.67 10.80 5.74
N GLN A 137 -2.04 9.53 5.62
CA GLN A 137 -2.35 8.88 4.36
C GLN A 137 -3.76 8.28 4.44
N VAL A 138 -4.38 8.11 3.28
CA VAL A 138 -5.66 7.42 3.15
C VAL A 138 -5.60 6.50 1.95
N GLN A 139 -6.20 5.33 2.07
CA GLN A 139 -6.49 4.45 0.96
C GLN A 139 -7.99 4.28 0.85
N HIS A 140 -8.53 4.71 -0.28
CA HIS A 140 -9.92 4.53 -0.63
C HIS A 140 -10.11 3.23 -1.40
N ALA A 141 -11.24 2.59 -1.19
CA ALA A 141 -11.67 1.41 -1.92
C ALA A 141 -13.17 1.49 -2.18
N TRP A 142 -13.61 1.10 -3.36
CA TRP A 142 -15.04 0.97 -3.66
C TRP A 142 -15.28 -0.18 -4.63
N HIS A 143 -16.49 -0.73 -4.54
CA HIS A 143 -16.96 -1.80 -5.42
C HIS A 143 -17.57 -1.18 -6.69
N VAL A 144 -17.11 -1.63 -7.84
CA VAL A 144 -17.55 -1.21 -9.18
C VAL A 144 -18.77 -2.06 -9.58
N LYS A 145 -19.85 -1.94 -8.79
CA LYS A 145 -21.04 -2.80 -8.96
C LYS A 145 -21.94 -2.38 -10.12
N ASN A 146 -22.06 -1.08 -10.31
CA ASN A 146 -22.99 -0.47 -11.25
C ASN A 146 -22.27 0.70 -11.93
N PRO A 147 -22.57 1.00 -13.20
CA PRO A 147 -22.07 2.20 -13.82
C PRO A 147 -22.59 3.42 -13.04
N VAL A 148 -21.75 4.44 -12.91
CA VAL A 148 -22.17 5.73 -12.43
C VAL A 148 -23.00 6.36 -13.52
N THR A 149 -24.32 6.48 -13.28
CA THR A 149 -25.22 7.21 -14.17
C THR A 149 -24.70 8.64 -14.29
N ASN A 150 -24.39 9.05 -15.52
CA ASN A 150 -24.18 10.46 -15.85
C ASN A 150 -25.51 11.17 -15.57
N ILE A 151 -25.69 11.71 -14.37
CA ILE A 151 -26.86 12.51 -14.04
C ILE A 151 -26.75 13.77 -14.89
N ASN A 152 -27.38 13.75 -16.07
CA ASN A 152 -27.81 14.92 -16.85
C ASN A 152 -26.85 16.12 -16.86
N TYR A 153 -25.57 15.89 -17.16
CA TYR A 153 -24.76 16.94 -17.78
C TYR A 153 -24.54 16.50 -19.22
N PRO A 154 -24.90 17.33 -20.22
CA PRO A 154 -24.66 16.96 -21.61
C PRO A 154 -23.18 16.62 -21.70
N ASN A 155 -22.82 15.52 -22.37
CA ASN A 155 -21.46 15.26 -22.85
C ASN A 155 -20.88 16.61 -23.26
N ASP A 156 -20.08 17.21 -22.39
CA ASP A 156 -19.62 18.56 -22.63
C ASP A 156 -18.64 18.37 -23.76
N LYS A 157 -19.08 18.70 -24.98
CA LYS A 157 -18.31 18.46 -26.21
C LYS A 157 -16.94 19.16 -26.15
N ARG A 158 -16.73 20.04 -25.18
CA ARG A 158 -15.45 20.70 -24.88
C ARG A 158 -14.46 19.77 -24.18
N ILE A 159 -14.91 18.78 -23.40
CA ILE A 159 -14.04 17.83 -22.73
C ILE A 159 -13.68 16.70 -23.68
N ARG A 160 -12.38 16.51 -23.86
CA ARG A 160 -11.79 15.35 -24.52
C ARG A 160 -11.19 14.42 -23.47
N ILE A 161 -11.67 13.18 -23.39
CA ILE A 161 -11.10 12.11 -22.57
C ILE A 161 -10.46 11.07 -23.48
N TRP A 162 -9.27 10.57 -23.14
CA TRP A 162 -8.61 9.48 -23.87
C TRP A 162 -7.69 8.62 -22.99
N LYS A 163 -7.36 7.42 -23.47
CA LYS A 163 -6.35 6.53 -22.90
C LYS A 163 -5.00 6.78 -23.57
N GLU A 164 -3.99 7.14 -22.80
CA GLU A 164 -2.60 7.29 -23.25
C GLU A 164 -1.77 6.07 -22.83
N ARG A 165 -1.02 5.53 -23.79
CA ARG A 165 -0.16 4.35 -23.63
C ARG A 165 1.31 4.65 -23.92
N ASN A 166 1.62 5.84 -24.42
CA ASN A 166 2.99 6.27 -24.62
C ASN A 166 3.59 6.71 -23.26
N PRO A 167 4.60 5.99 -22.74
CA PRO A 167 5.19 6.30 -21.45
C PRO A 167 5.85 7.69 -21.43
N ASP A 168 6.46 8.12 -22.53
CA ASP A 168 7.18 9.41 -22.59
C ASP A 168 6.21 10.59 -22.44
N ILE A 169 5.02 10.48 -23.03
CA ILE A 169 3.96 11.50 -22.89
C ILE A 169 3.49 11.56 -21.44
N VAL A 170 3.24 10.41 -20.81
CA VAL A 170 2.77 10.33 -19.42
C VAL A 170 3.81 10.90 -18.46
N LYS A 171 5.07 10.50 -18.60
CA LYS A 171 6.18 10.99 -17.77
C LYS A 171 6.33 12.50 -17.89
N ALA A 172 6.34 13.05 -19.10
CA ALA A 172 6.45 14.50 -19.31
C ALA A 172 5.31 15.28 -18.61
N LYS A 173 4.07 14.78 -18.71
CA LYS A 173 2.92 15.38 -18.02
C LYS A 173 3.04 15.28 -16.50
N PHE A 174 3.48 14.12 -15.98
CA PHE A 174 3.67 13.89 -14.55
C PHE A 174 4.75 14.80 -13.98
N SER A 175 5.89 14.95 -14.66
CA SER A 175 6.96 15.86 -14.24
C SER A 175 6.47 17.30 -14.11
N ILE A 176 5.56 17.77 -14.98
CA ILE A 176 4.96 19.11 -14.90
C ILE A 176 3.93 19.19 -13.77
N ALA A 177 3.04 18.21 -13.68
CA ALA A 177 1.93 18.22 -12.72
C ALA A 177 2.41 18.14 -11.26
N PHE A 178 3.43 17.31 -11.02
CA PHE A 178 3.95 17.04 -9.67
C PHE A 178 5.19 17.88 -9.31
N GLN A 179 5.62 18.83 -10.16
CA GLN A 179 6.84 19.62 -9.92
C GLN A 179 6.88 20.38 -8.58
N ASN A 180 5.71 20.75 -8.05
CA ASN A 180 5.53 21.52 -6.82
C ASN A 180 5.30 20.62 -5.59
N TYR A 181 5.36 19.30 -5.74
CA TYR A 181 5.24 18.38 -4.63
C TYR A 181 6.55 18.37 -3.84
N GLU A 182 6.42 18.26 -2.53
CA GLU A 182 7.59 18.25 -1.64
C GLU A 182 8.29 16.92 -1.64
N MET A 183 7.53 15.82 -1.67
CA MET A 183 8.02 14.46 -1.82
C MET A 183 7.48 13.89 -3.12
N VAL A 184 8.35 13.59 -4.07
CA VAL A 184 7.99 13.08 -5.40
C VAL A 184 9.13 12.25 -5.97
N PRO A 185 8.89 11.21 -6.78
CA PRO A 185 9.95 10.54 -7.52
C PRO A 185 10.80 11.53 -8.32
N VAL A 186 12.13 11.29 -8.38
CA VAL A 186 13.03 12.13 -9.20
C VAL A 186 12.66 12.03 -10.67
N ASP A 187 12.34 10.83 -11.11
CA ASP A 187 11.67 10.53 -12.37
C ASP A 187 10.55 9.51 -12.13
N PHE A 188 9.74 9.26 -13.16
CA PHE A 188 8.62 8.34 -13.10
C PHE A 188 8.89 6.99 -13.80
N ASP A 189 10.15 6.67 -14.14
CA ASP A 189 10.48 5.46 -14.91
C ASP A 189 10.10 4.20 -14.14
N ASP A 190 10.42 4.15 -12.84
CA ASP A 190 10.11 3.04 -11.94
C ASP A 190 8.61 2.70 -11.83
N LEU A 191 7.75 3.69 -12.13
CA LEU A 191 6.31 3.56 -12.09
C LEU A 191 5.72 3.31 -13.49
N ILE A 192 6.13 4.09 -14.49
CA ILE A 192 5.51 4.08 -15.83
C ILE A 192 6.10 3.01 -16.74
N LEU A 193 7.39 2.68 -16.62
CA LEU A 193 7.99 1.58 -17.37
C LEU A 193 7.79 0.22 -16.68
N ASN A 194 7.14 0.23 -15.52
CA ASN A 194 6.84 -0.97 -14.78
C ASN A 194 5.79 -1.84 -15.49
N ARG A 195 5.97 -3.16 -15.49
CA ARG A 195 5.01 -4.13 -16.06
C ARG A 195 3.60 -4.07 -15.44
N PHE A 196 3.46 -3.43 -14.27
CA PHE A 196 2.20 -3.25 -13.56
C PHE A 196 1.42 -2.01 -14.02
N TRP A 197 2.08 -0.99 -14.57
CA TRP A 197 1.37 0.12 -15.22
C TRP A 197 0.70 -0.38 -16.51
N LYS A 198 -0.55 0.06 -16.75
CA LYS A 198 -1.30 -0.30 -17.97
C LYS A 198 -1.40 0.86 -18.97
N TYR A 199 -1.84 2.01 -18.48
CA TYR A 199 -2.10 3.24 -19.25
C TYR A 199 -2.54 4.35 -18.30
N SER A 200 -2.64 5.57 -18.82
CA SER A 200 -3.17 6.73 -18.13
C SER A 200 -4.36 7.30 -18.86
N TYR A 201 -5.42 7.63 -18.14
CA TYR A 201 -6.50 8.43 -18.68
C TYR A 201 -6.16 9.90 -18.53
N PHE A 202 -6.36 10.67 -19.59
CA PHE A 202 -6.32 12.12 -19.53
C PHE A 202 -7.66 12.70 -19.94
N ALA A 203 -8.04 13.81 -19.29
CA ALA A 203 -9.14 14.66 -19.71
C ALA A 203 -8.62 16.07 -19.93
N GLN A 204 -9.09 16.75 -20.98
CA GLN A 204 -8.72 18.12 -21.28
C GLN A 204 -9.91 18.93 -21.81
N TYR A 205 -9.93 20.21 -21.50
CA TYR A 205 -10.76 21.21 -22.20
C TYR A 205 -10.07 22.57 -22.18
N LYS A 206 -10.48 23.45 -23.09
CA LYS A 206 -9.87 24.78 -23.27
C LYS A 206 -10.92 25.87 -23.04
N VAL A 207 -10.60 26.87 -22.21
CA VAL A 207 -11.42 28.07 -21.98
C VAL A 207 -10.52 29.30 -22.01
N ASN A 208 -10.87 30.31 -22.81
CA ASN A 208 -10.14 31.59 -22.91
C ASN A 208 -8.61 31.40 -22.99
N ASP A 209 -8.18 30.57 -23.95
CA ASP A 209 -6.79 30.17 -24.16
C ASP A 209 -6.07 29.38 -23.06
N THR A 210 -6.72 29.15 -21.93
CA THR A 210 -6.22 28.29 -20.86
C THR A 210 -6.63 26.84 -21.10
N LEU A 211 -5.64 25.93 -21.12
CA LEU A 211 -5.84 24.49 -21.19
C LEU A 211 -5.91 23.92 -19.78
N TYR A 212 -7.04 23.30 -19.45
CA TYR A 212 -7.20 22.52 -18.23
C TYR A 212 -7.02 21.04 -18.54
N GLU A 213 -6.41 20.32 -17.60
CA GLU A 213 -6.06 18.92 -17.74
C GLU A 213 -6.25 18.18 -16.42
N ALA A 214 -6.74 16.94 -16.50
CA ALA A 214 -6.75 16.01 -15.39
C ALA A 214 -6.20 14.64 -15.83
N SER A 215 -5.69 13.88 -14.88
CA SER A 215 -5.10 12.56 -15.11
C SER A 215 -5.50 11.56 -14.04
N ILE A 216 -5.66 10.29 -14.45
CA ILE A 216 -5.74 9.11 -13.57
C ILE A 216 -4.98 7.95 -14.24
N SER A 217 -3.94 7.41 -13.60
CA SER A 217 -3.20 6.24 -14.10
C SER A 217 -3.71 4.92 -13.50
N ILE A 218 -3.66 3.87 -14.31
CA ILE A 218 -4.05 2.50 -13.92
C ILE A 218 -2.83 1.65 -13.60
N TRP A 219 -2.82 1.12 -12.38
CA TRP A 219 -1.91 0.10 -11.89
C TRP A 219 -2.63 -1.24 -11.73
N ASP A 220 -2.13 -2.28 -12.39
CA ASP A 220 -2.71 -3.61 -12.40
C ASP A 220 -2.31 -4.42 -11.15
N GLN A 221 -3.03 -4.19 -10.05
CA GLN A 221 -2.73 -4.81 -8.77
C GLN A 221 -2.95 -6.33 -8.78
N ASN A 222 -3.73 -6.87 -9.72
CA ASN A 222 -3.89 -8.33 -9.90
C ASN A 222 -2.58 -9.04 -10.24
N LYS A 223 -1.61 -8.32 -10.82
CA LYS A 223 -0.27 -8.85 -11.12
C LYS A 223 0.65 -8.86 -9.90
N VAL A 224 0.27 -8.15 -8.83
CA VAL A 224 1.04 -8.02 -7.59
C VAL A 224 0.48 -8.98 -6.54
N CYS A 225 -0.82 -8.94 -6.30
CA CYS A 225 -1.46 -9.78 -5.30
C CYS A 225 -2.86 -10.22 -5.74
N LYS A 226 -3.40 -11.19 -5.02
CA LYS A 226 -4.77 -11.66 -5.19
C LYS A 226 -5.62 -11.07 -4.09
N LEU A 227 -6.80 -10.61 -4.48
CA LEU A 227 -7.81 -10.22 -3.53
C LEU A 227 -8.46 -11.49 -2.96
N ILE A 228 -8.36 -11.68 -1.64
CA ILE A 228 -8.84 -12.87 -0.95
C ILE A 228 -10.11 -12.50 -0.19
N ASN A 229 -11.18 -13.24 -0.45
CA ASN A 229 -12.39 -13.17 0.36
C ASN A 229 -12.24 -14.08 1.59
N LEU A 230 -12.23 -13.50 2.79
CA LEU A 230 -12.06 -14.23 4.06
C LEU A 230 -13.37 -14.84 4.59
N ALA A 231 -14.51 -14.71 3.89
CA ALA A 231 -15.84 -15.08 4.35
C ALA A 231 -16.19 -16.59 4.31
N GLN A 232 -15.25 -17.51 4.11
CA GLN A 232 -15.51 -18.95 4.27
C GLN A 232 -14.88 -19.58 5.53
N PRO A 233 -15.22 -19.14 6.75
CA PRO A 233 -15.04 -19.98 7.92
C PRO A 233 -16.32 -20.81 8.11
N ASN A 234 -16.31 -22.08 7.71
CA ASN A 234 -17.17 -23.21 8.19
C ASN A 234 -17.74 -24.18 7.13
N SER A 235 -17.11 -24.42 5.99
CA SER A 235 -17.25 -25.74 5.34
C SER A 235 -16.38 -26.76 6.08
N LYS A 236 -16.82 -27.16 7.27
CA LYS A 236 -16.27 -28.32 7.98
C LYS A 236 -16.35 -29.55 7.07
N ARG A 237 -15.22 -30.23 6.87
CA ARG A 237 -15.11 -31.66 6.51
C ARG A 237 -15.92 -32.11 5.28
N GLN A 238 -15.41 -31.80 4.10
CA GLN A 238 -15.30 -32.84 3.06
C GLN A 238 -13.89 -32.79 2.48
N GLN A 239 -13.01 -33.62 3.06
CA GLN A 239 -11.89 -34.16 2.31
C GLN A 239 -12.48 -35.04 1.20
N LYS A 240 -12.69 -34.46 0.02
CA LYS A 240 -12.75 -35.22 -1.23
C LYS A 240 -12.10 -34.34 -2.30
N ASN A 241 -10.96 -34.82 -2.77
CA ASN A 241 -10.24 -34.48 -4.01
C ASN A 241 -11.00 -33.60 -5.01
N ASP A 242 -11.03 -32.29 -4.77
CA ASP A 242 -11.31 -31.33 -5.81
C ASP A 242 -10.27 -30.21 -5.70
N GLU A 243 -9.46 -30.06 -6.75
CA GLU A 243 -8.50 -28.98 -6.98
C GLU A 243 -9.19 -27.61 -7.15
N SER A 244 -10.41 -27.45 -6.67
CA SER A 244 -11.22 -26.24 -6.74
C SER A 244 -11.41 -25.64 -5.34
N PHE A 245 -10.31 -25.23 -4.69
CA PHE A 245 -10.39 -23.92 -4.03
C PHE A 245 -10.67 -22.92 -5.15
N SER A 246 -11.95 -22.76 -5.49
CA SER A 246 -12.45 -21.72 -6.39
C SER A 246 -12.12 -20.39 -5.72
N ARG A 247 -10.89 -19.96 -6.02
CA ARG A 247 -10.34 -18.63 -5.88
C ARG A 247 -11.30 -17.71 -6.64
N LEU A 248 -12.30 -17.17 -5.96
CA LEU A 248 -12.94 -15.93 -6.39
C LEU A 248 -11.92 -14.81 -6.19
N SER A 249 -10.89 -14.79 -7.03
CA SER A 249 -9.94 -13.67 -7.11
C SER A 249 -10.66 -12.55 -7.84
N GLY A 250 -11.25 -11.62 -7.09
CA GLY A 250 -11.88 -10.45 -7.70
C GLY A 250 -10.84 -9.64 -8.46
N ASN A 251 -11.20 -9.18 -9.67
CA ASN A 251 -10.33 -8.31 -10.47
C ASN A 251 -10.33 -6.90 -9.88
N PHE A 252 -9.15 -6.32 -9.67
CA PHE A 252 -9.05 -4.99 -9.08
C PHE A 252 -7.89 -4.17 -9.64
N PHE A 253 -8.08 -2.86 -9.75
CA PHE A 253 -7.02 -1.93 -10.11
C PHE A 253 -6.77 -0.92 -9.00
N GLN A 254 -5.56 -0.37 -9.02
CA GLN A 254 -5.20 0.77 -8.21
C GLN A 254 -5.01 1.99 -9.11
N LEU A 255 -5.63 3.09 -8.71
CA LEU A 255 -5.51 4.39 -9.32
C LEU A 255 -4.34 5.12 -8.67
N PHE A 256 -3.49 5.74 -9.49
CA PHE A 256 -2.35 6.55 -9.03
C PHE A 256 -2.06 7.68 -10.00
N GLY A 257 -1.15 8.58 -9.64
CA GLY A 257 -0.79 9.73 -10.49
C GLY A 257 -2.01 10.58 -10.85
N CYS A 258 -2.90 10.76 -9.85
CA CYS A 258 -4.11 11.54 -10.00
C CYS A 258 -3.78 13.02 -9.84
N TYR A 259 -4.20 13.86 -10.79
CA TYR A 259 -4.10 15.32 -10.64
C TYR A 259 -5.17 16.03 -11.46
N SER A 260 -5.40 17.30 -11.14
CA SER A 260 -6.15 18.25 -11.97
C SER A 260 -5.45 19.60 -11.94
N THR A 261 -5.37 20.27 -13.10
CA THR A 261 -4.92 21.66 -13.21
C THR A 261 -6.09 22.65 -13.12
N GLU A 262 -7.34 22.17 -13.12
CA GLU A 262 -8.53 22.98 -12.88
C GLU A 262 -8.50 23.50 -11.44
N LYS A 263 -8.50 24.83 -11.30
CA LYS A 263 -8.56 25.51 -10.01
C LYS A 263 -10.01 25.88 -9.73
N ASP A 264 -10.44 25.70 -8.48
CA ASP A 264 -11.74 26.13 -7.93
C ASP A 264 -13.01 25.45 -8.50
N ASN A 265 -12.88 24.67 -9.57
CA ASN A 265 -13.95 23.84 -10.10
C ASN A 265 -13.50 22.38 -10.14
N ASP A 266 -14.35 21.49 -9.65
CA ASP A 266 -14.04 20.06 -9.52
C ASP A 266 -14.54 19.25 -10.73
N TYR A 267 -14.99 19.93 -11.77
CA TYR A 267 -15.74 19.37 -12.88
C TYR A 267 -14.91 18.38 -13.72
N LEU A 268 -13.74 18.77 -14.20
CA LEU A 268 -12.95 17.96 -15.13
C LEU A 268 -12.51 16.63 -14.51
N PHE A 269 -12.01 16.68 -13.28
CA PHE A 269 -11.57 15.47 -12.57
C PHE A 269 -12.76 14.58 -12.22
N THR A 270 -13.89 15.17 -11.83
CA THR A 270 -15.13 14.42 -11.55
C THR A 270 -15.60 13.66 -12.79
N GLU A 271 -15.63 14.30 -13.96
CA GLU A 271 -16.02 13.64 -15.21
C GLU A 271 -15.02 12.56 -15.61
N LEU A 272 -13.71 12.80 -15.43
CA LEU A 272 -12.69 11.79 -15.63
C LEU A 272 -12.89 10.58 -14.70
N LEU A 273 -13.12 10.79 -13.40
CA LEU A 273 -13.30 9.71 -12.42
C LEU A 273 -14.54 8.85 -12.74
N LYS A 274 -15.64 9.47 -13.17
CA LYS A 274 -16.83 8.74 -13.64
C LYS A 274 -16.53 7.92 -14.89
N TYR A 275 -15.83 8.50 -15.86
CA TYR A 275 -15.43 7.79 -17.08
C TYR A 275 -14.55 6.59 -16.75
N VAL A 276 -13.55 6.75 -15.89
CA VAL A 276 -12.67 5.66 -15.44
C VAL A 276 -13.45 4.57 -14.71
N HIS A 277 -14.37 4.93 -13.83
CA HIS A 277 -15.24 3.97 -13.14
C HIS A 277 -16.04 3.13 -14.15
N ASN A 278 -16.70 3.79 -15.11
CA ASN A 278 -17.56 3.12 -16.08
C ASN A 278 -16.76 2.24 -17.05
N ASP A 279 -15.59 2.67 -17.50
CA ASP A 279 -14.70 1.83 -18.32
C ASP A 279 -14.21 0.60 -17.54
N CYS A 280 -13.90 0.74 -16.24
CA CYS A 280 -13.56 -0.39 -15.38
C CYS A 280 -14.73 -1.35 -15.16
N PHE A 281 -15.96 -0.83 -15.04
CA PHE A 281 -17.18 -1.65 -14.98
C PHE A 281 -17.35 -2.49 -16.25
N GLU A 282 -17.19 -1.90 -17.43
CA GLU A 282 -17.26 -2.59 -18.72
C GLU A 282 -16.17 -3.66 -18.88
N MET A 283 -15.00 -3.44 -18.27
CA MET A 283 -13.90 -4.41 -18.24
C MET A 283 -14.10 -5.56 -17.23
N GLY A 284 -15.16 -5.56 -16.44
CA GLY A 284 -15.39 -6.55 -15.38
C GLY A 284 -14.40 -6.43 -14.21
N ILE A 285 -13.92 -5.22 -13.93
CA ILE A 285 -13.17 -4.92 -12.70
C ILE A 285 -14.16 -4.79 -11.56
N GLU A 286 -13.93 -5.51 -10.46
CA GLU A 286 -14.81 -5.54 -9.30
C GLU A 286 -14.48 -4.43 -8.32
N TYR A 287 -13.19 -4.16 -8.07
CA TYR A 287 -12.78 -3.17 -7.08
C TYR A 287 -11.78 -2.16 -7.65
N LEU A 288 -11.93 -0.91 -7.23
CA LEU A 288 -10.95 0.14 -7.46
C LEU A 288 -10.41 0.63 -6.12
N PHE A 289 -9.11 0.85 -6.10
CA PHE A 289 -8.38 1.39 -4.97
C PHE A 289 -7.70 2.68 -5.38
N ALA A 290 -7.59 3.66 -4.47
CA ALA A 290 -6.85 4.88 -4.72
C ALA A 290 -6.22 5.35 -3.41
N GLY A 291 -4.92 5.61 -3.43
CA GLY A 291 -4.17 5.97 -2.24
C GLY A 291 -3.58 7.36 -2.34
N PHE A 292 -3.74 8.15 -1.28
CA PHE A 292 -3.29 9.54 -1.21
C PHE A 292 -2.60 9.85 0.10
N ALA A 293 -1.61 10.75 0.06
CA ALA A 293 -1.33 11.58 1.21
C ALA A 293 -2.51 12.53 1.44
N LYS A 294 -2.86 12.84 2.70
CA LYS A 294 -3.91 13.82 3.01
C LYS A 294 -3.57 15.24 2.56
N THR A 295 -2.32 15.48 2.20
CA THR A 295 -1.85 16.74 1.61
C THR A 295 -1.93 16.75 0.08
N ASP A 296 -2.26 15.62 -0.56
CA ASP A 296 -2.45 15.53 -2.00
C ASP A 296 -3.76 16.24 -2.42
N PRO A 297 -3.69 17.29 -3.27
CA PRO A 297 -4.86 18.00 -3.76
C PRO A 297 -5.90 17.13 -4.49
N ALA A 298 -5.51 15.96 -5.01
CA ALA A 298 -6.43 15.05 -5.69
C ALA A 298 -7.35 14.29 -4.72
N GLU A 299 -6.99 14.19 -3.43
CA GLU A 299 -7.77 13.40 -2.44
C GLU A 299 -9.21 13.89 -2.31
N LYS A 300 -9.43 15.20 -2.43
CA LYS A 300 -10.78 15.82 -2.31
C LYS A 300 -11.80 15.29 -3.32
N TYR A 301 -11.37 14.69 -4.43
CA TYR A 301 -12.26 14.17 -5.47
C TYR A 301 -12.75 12.75 -5.19
N PHE A 302 -12.18 12.02 -4.22
CA PHE A 302 -12.54 10.62 -3.98
C PHE A 302 -13.75 10.34 -3.07
N PRO A 303 -14.40 11.29 -2.36
CA PRO A 303 -15.67 11.00 -1.70
C PRO A 303 -16.86 10.93 -2.70
N LEU A 304 -16.63 11.08 -4.02
CA LEU A 304 -17.68 11.23 -5.03
C LEU A 304 -18.43 9.94 -5.41
N LEU A 305 -18.05 8.78 -4.85
CA LEU A 305 -18.62 7.49 -5.24
C LEU A 305 -19.39 6.83 -4.07
N PRO A 306 -20.66 6.40 -4.29
CA PRO A 306 -21.40 5.63 -3.30
C PRO A 306 -20.65 4.35 -2.90
N GLY A 307 -20.64 4.04 -1.60
CA GLY A 307 -20.00 2.82 -1.09
C GLY A 307 -18.48 2.89 -0.91
N LEU A 308 -17.88 4.07 -1.04
CA LEU A 308 -16.47 4.29 -0.72
C LEU A 308 -16.17 3.92 0.74
N LYS A 309 -15.21 3.02 0.94
CA LYS A 309 -14.59 2.71 2.23
C LYS A 309 -13.19 3.31 2.24
N SER A 310 -12.73 3.76 3.39
CA SER A 310 -11.44 4.43 3.52
C SER A 310 -10.67 3.90 4.72
N LEU A 311 -9.41 3.54 4.50
CA LEU A 311 -8.48 3.14 5.55
C LEU A 311 -7.45 4.25 5.75
N LYS A 312 -7.22 4.64 7.01
CA LYS A 312 -6.29 5.72 7.37
C LYS A 312 -4.95 5.13 7.77
N PHE A 313 -3.89 5.78 7.32
CA PHE A 313 -2.51 5.40 7.57
C PHE A 313 -1.70 6.60 8.05
N GLN A 314 -0.54 6.32 8.65
CA GLN A 314 0.46 7.31 9.01
C GLN A 314 1.77 6.99 8.29
N LEU A 315 2.25 7.94 7.51
CA LEU A 315 3.59 7.92 6.93
C LEU A 315 4.58 8.39 7.98
N MET A 316 5.59 7.58 8.26
CA MET A 316 6.60 7.89 9.27
C MET A 316 8.00 7.76 8.70
N PHE A 317 8.90 8.68 9.06
CA PHE A 317 10.30 8.66 8.65
C PHE A 317 11.24 8.43 9.85
N CYS A 318 12.34 7.72 9.63
CA CYS A 318 13.52 7.77 10.48
C CYS A 318 14.44 8.87 9.94
N ILE A 319 14.58 9.96 10.68
CA ILE A 319 15.36 11.14 10.29
C ILE A 319 16.23 11.60 11.44
N GLY A 320 17.39 12.17 11.14
CA GLY A 320 18.28 12.77 12.14
C GLY A 320 17.66 14.03 12.76
N SER A 321 18.05 14.34 14.00
CA SER A 321 17.50 15.45 14.80
C SER A 321 17.68 16.84 14.16
N GLU A 322 18.74 17.06 13.37
CA GLU A 322 18.96 18.34 12.67
C GLU A 322 18.04 18.51 11.45
N GLU A 323 17.68 17.40 10.79
CA GLU A 323 16.81 17.40 9.60
C GLU A 323 15.34 17.39 9.97
N GLU A 324 15.00 16.89 11.17
CA GLU A 324 13.64 16.83 11.70
C GLU A 324 12.92 18.18 11.60
N LYS A 325 13.53 19.27 12.06
CA LYS A 325 12.91 20.60 12.02
C LYS A 325 12.55 21.02 10.59
N LYS A 326 13.48 20.85 9.64
CA LYS A 326 13.27 21.23 8.22
C LYS A 326 12.19 20.39 7.56
N LEU A 327 12.14 19.09 7.88
CA LEU A 327 11.16 18.19 7.30
C LEU A 327 9.76 18.41 7.92
N LEU A 328 9.68 18.78 9.20
CA LEU A 328 8.42 19.13 9.84
C LEU A 328 7.80 20.44 9.29
N GLU A 329 8.59 21.34 8.72
CA GLU A 329 8.10 22.56 8.05
C GLU A 329 7.34 22.25 6.74
N ILE A 330 7.72 21.18 6.04
CA ILE A 330 7.11 20.80 4.76
C ILE A 330 5.96 19.80 4.89
N LYS A 331 5.68 19.29 6.10
CA LYS A 331 4.72 18.21 6.35
C LYS A 331 3.27 18.47 5.87
N ASN A 332 2.90 19.74 5.73
CA ASN A 332 1.55 20.15 5.29
C ASN A 332 1.46 20.41 3.78
N ARG A 333 2.56 20.22 3.04
CA ARG A 333 2.61 20.42 1.59
C ARG A 333 2.38 19.09 0.84
N PRO A 334 2.06 19.12 -0.46
CA PRO A 334 1.68 17.92 -1.22
C PRO A 334 2.78 16.87 -1.28
N PHE A 335 2.44 15.63 -0.93
CA PHE A 335 3.31 14.47 -1.02
C PHE A 335 2.73 13.50 -2.05
N PHE A 336 3.57 13.05 -2.97
CA PHE A 336 3.18 12.10 -3.99
C PHE A 336 3.15 10.73 -3.35
N GLN A 337 2.11 9.98 -3.69
CA GLN A 337 1.91 8.66 -3.16
C GLN A 337 2.20 7.61 -4.22
N ASP A 338 3.19 6.77 -3.94
CA ASP A 338 3.53 5.65 -4.81
C ASP A 338 2.46 4.56 -4.69
N PRO A 339 1.94 4.00 -5.80
CA PRO A 339 0.97 2.91 -5.74
C PRO A 339 1.48 1.69 -4.98
N ARG A 340 2.79 1.49 -4.88
CA ARG A 340 3.43 0.37 -4.18
C ARG A 340 3.44 0.53 -2.65
N ASP A 341 3.13 1.71 -2.11
CA ASP A 341 3.26 2.01 -0.67
C ASP A 341 2.08 1.55 0.19
N TYR A 342 1.04 1.03 -0.46
CA TYR A 342 -0.05 0.35 0.22
C TYR A 342 0.16 -1.13 -0.01
N GLY A 343 0.60 -1.84 1.02
CA GLY A 343 0.87 -3.27 0.98
C GLY A 343 -0.38 -4.12 0.69
N ILE A 344 -0.39 -5.35 1.19
CA ILE A 344 -1.48 -6.31 0.96
C ILE A 344 -2.85 -5.72 1.35
N LEU A 345 -3.73 -5.63 0.35
CA LEU A 345 -5.13 -5.25 0.48
C LEU A 345 -5.98 -6.49 0.80
N LEU A 346 -6.57 -6.52 1.99
CA LEU A 346 -7.51 -7.57 2.42
C LEU A 346 -8.92 -6.99 2.45
N LEU A 347 -9.86 -7.63 1.76
CA LEU A 347 -11.29 -7.30 1.89
C LEU A 347 -11.91 -8.14 3.00
N TYR A 348 -12.44 -7.47 4.01
CA TYR A 348 -13.34 -8.06 5.00
C TYR A 348 -14.78 -7.74 4.61
N GLN A 349 -15.68 -8.70 4.75
CA GLN A 349 -17.11 -8.42 4.73
C GLN A 349 -17.53 -7.84 6.10
N ASP A 350 -18.20 -6.69 6.05
CA ASP A 350 -19.04 -6.21 7.15
C ASP A 350 -20.42 -6.89 7.02
N GLU A 351 -20.71 -7.98 7.75
CA GLU A 351 -22.09 -8.25 8.15
C GLU A 351 -22.17 -8.85 9.57
N PRO A 352 -23.10 -8.38 10.41
CA PRO A 352 -23.36 -8.95 11.72
C PRO A 352 -24.01 -10.32 11.51
N ILE A 353 -23.31 -11.38 11.91
CA ILE A 353 -23.97 -12.67 12.11
C ILE A 353 -25.02 -12.42 13.20
N ALA A 354 -26.31 -12.48 12.83
CA ALA A 354 -27.38 -12.61 13.80
C ALA A 354 -27.19 -13.96 14.49
N ILE A 355 -26.38 -13.98 15.56
CA ILE A 355 -26.23 -15.13 16.43
C ILE A 355 -27.54 -15.21 17.22
N GLY A 356 -28.26 -16.31 17.01
CA GLY A 356 -29.43 -16.65 17.82
C GLY A 356 -29.09 -16.55 19.30
N ASN A 357 -29.96 -15.88 20.04
CA ASN A 357 -29.94 -15.64 21.47
C ASN A 357 -29.22 -16.71 22.29
N ASN A 358 -27.98 -16.43 22.71
CA ASN A 358 -27.39 -17.09 23.86
C ASN A 358 -26.62 -16.04 24.69
N PRO A 359 -27.12 -15.61 25.86
CA PRO A 359 -26.57 -14.46 26.61
C PRO A 359 -25.17 -14.67 27.22
N ASN A 360 -24.52 -15.81 27.01
CA ASN A 360 -23.30 -16.19 27.71
C ASN A 360 -22.01 -16.16 26.86
N ASP A 361 -22.08 -15.86 25.55
CA ASP A 361 -20.89 -15.70 24.70
C ASP A 361 -20.37 -14.26 24.67
N THR A 362 -20.20 -13.67 25.86
CA THR A 362 -19.69 -12.29 26.00
C THR A 362 -18.24 -12.29 26.46
N GLN A 363 -17.29 -12.79 25.66
CA GLN A 363 -15.87 -12.42 25.83
C GLN A 363 -15.13 -12.30 24.49
N SER A 364 -14.73 -11.05 24.20
CA SER A 364 -13.56 -10.68 23.40
C SER A 364 -13.58 -11.03 21.90
N LEU A 365 -14.27 -10.21 21.10
CA LEU A 365 -13.84 -9.89 19.75
C LEU A 365 -13.84 -8.37 19.55
N ILE A 366 -12.78 -7.72 20.04
CA ILE A 366 -12.48 -6.32 19.70
C ILE A 366 -11.68 -6.32 18.39
N ALA A 367 -12.38 -5.95 17.32
CA ALA A 367 -11.97 -5.28 16.08
C ALA A 367 -10.62 -5.63 15.42
N LYS A 368 -10.64 -5.84 14.09
CA LYS A 368 -9.89 -5.02 13.10
C LYS A 368 -10.03 -5.54 11.67
N LEU A 369 -10.29 -4.60 10.75
CA LEU A 369 -9.85 -4.63 9.35
C LEU A 369 -8.33 -4.75 9.29
#